data_AF-A0A937PJH6-F1
#
_entry.id   AF-A0A937PJH6-F1
#
_cell.length_a   1.000
_cell.length_b   1.000
_cell.length_c   1.000
_cell.angle_alpha   90.00
_cell.angle_beta   90.00
_cell.angle_gamma   90.00
#
_symmetry.space_group_name_H-M   'P 1'
#
loop_
_entity.id
_entity.type
_entity.pdbx_description
1 polymer ?
#
loop_
_entity_poly.entity_id
_entity_poly.type
_entity_poly.pdbx_seq_one_letter_code
_entity_poly.pdbx_strand_id
1 'polypeptide(L)'
;ELAKYYLAQLQKLSKELRLKDSITLQQIAGFEGVLRLGDLGQPSEAFWQPINNATRLALNKLVRMRKAEGFSIYNDINNKLAQAGKLTTAISKRRQIVFQEKRRKLTSEEWRCFIKDRDINEEVTRLRFHLHSFKKQLHKSGAVGKELDFISQELQREINTIGAKLPDKKVTHCVIKIKSSIEQIREQLQNTE
;
A
#
# COMPACT_ATOMS: atom_id res chain seq x y z
N GLU A 1 53.44 6.54 24.92
CA GLU A 1 54.21 7.79 25.18
C GLU A 1 53.82 8.47 26.49
N LEU A 2 52.53 8.63 26.78
CA LEU A 2 52.00 9.26 28.01
C LEU A 2 52.59 8.69 29.32
N ALA A 3 52.72 7.35 29.42
CA ALA A 3 53.29 6.67 30.59
C ALA A 3 54.72 7.14 30.93
N LYS A 4 55.56 7.29 29.90
CA LYS A 4 56.96 7.72 30.06
C LYS A 4 57.04 9.19 30.46
N TYR A 5 56.14 10.03 29.92
CA TYR A 5 56.02 11.44 30.29
C TYR A 5 55.64 11.60 31.78
N TYR A 6 54.60 10.89 32.25
CA TYR A 6 54.20 10.94 33.66
C TYR A 6 55.31 10.44 34.59
N LEU A 7 56.00 9.34 34.24
CA LEU A 7 57.14 8.85 35.02
C LEU A 7 58.24 9.91 35.14
N ALA A 8 58.60 10.58 34.04
CA ALA A 8 59.64 11.61 34.04
C ALA A 8 59.25 12.83 34.91
N GLN A 9 58.00 13.28 34.85
CA GLN A 9 57.52 14.39 35.68
C GLN A 9 57.51 14.03 37.17
N LEU A 10 57.05 12.82 37.53
CA LEU A 10 57.03 12.36 38.92
C LEU A 10 58.45 12.20 39.49
N GLN A 11 59.40 11.69 38.70
CA GLN A 11 60.80 11.59 39.11
C GLN A 11 61.43 12.96 39.36
N LYS A 12 61.10 13.96 38.52
CA LYS A 12 61.56 15.34 38.70
C LYS A 12 61.00 15.94 40.00
N LEU A 13 59.69 15.78 40.22
CA LEU A 13 59.03 16.29 41.42
C LEU A 13 59.55 15.61 42.70
N SER A 14 59.80 14.30 42.67
CA SER A 14 60.37 13.56 43.80
C SER A 14 61.75 14.10 44.19
N LYS A 15 62.58 14.50 43.22
CA LYS A 15 63.89 15.12 43.48
C LYS A 15 63.75 16.52 44.06
N GLU A 16 62.84 17.34 43.55
CA GLU A 16 62.59 18.71 44.05
C GLU A 16 62.08 18.70 45.49
N LEU A 17 61.17 17.79 45.83
CA LEU A 17 60.60 17.65 47.16
C LEU A 17 61.46 16.81 48.12
N ARG A 18 62.61 16.28 47.65
CA ARG A 18 63.52 15.37 48.39
C ARG A 18 62.82 14.14 48.99
N LEU A 19 61.80 13.63 48.32
CA LEU A 19 61.08 12.42 48.72
C LEU A 19 61.89 11.18 48.30
N LYS A 20 61.94 10.17 49.19
CA LYS A 20 62.63 8.88 48.93
C LYS A 20 61.70 7.80 48.36
N ASP A 21 60.48 8.17 47.94
CA ASP A 21 59.50 7.20 47.46
C ASP A 21 59.87 6.64 46.08
N SER A 22 59.68 5.33 45.92
CA SER A 22 59.80 4.65 44.64
C SER A 22 58.47 4.70 43.88
N ILE A 23 58.47 5.28 42.69
CA ILE A 23 57.28 5.34 41.84
C ILE A 23 56.99 3.94 41.31
N THR A 24 55.81 3.40 41.63
CA THR A 24 55.41 2.06 41.20
C THR A 24 54.70 2.09 39.86
N LEU A 25 54.79 0.99 39.10
CA LEU A 25 54.05 0.82 37.85
C LEU A 25 52.54 0.89 38.05
N GLN A 26 52.03 0.48 39.22
CA GLN A 26 50.60 0.54 39.54
C GLN A 26 50.09 1.99 39.64
N GLN A 27 50.89 2.90 40.20
CA GLN A 27 50.56 4.32 40.24
C GLN A 27 50.51 4.92 38.82
N ILE A 28 51.47 4.55 37.97
CA ILE A 28 51.53 5.03 36.58
C ILE A 28 50.38 4.47 35.75
N ALA A 29 50.05 3.19 35.94
CA ALA A 29 48.93 2.51 35.31
C ALA A 29 47.57 3.12 35.67
N GLY A 30 47.44 3.70 36.87
CA GLY A 30 46.23 4.36 37.34
C GLY A 30 45.99 5.76 36.77
N PHE A 31 46.98 6.38 36.11
CA PHE A 31 46.77 7.67 35.47
C PHE A 31 45.93 7.53 34.20
N GLU A 32 44.97 8.45 34.07
CA GLU A 32 44.05 8.48 32.94
C GLU A 32 44.79 8.52 31.61
N GLY A 33 44.42 7.64 30.69
CA GLY A 33 45.02 7.55 29.36
C GLY A 33 46.38 6.85 29.28
N VAL A 34 46.96 6.38 30.40
CA VAL A 34 48.20 5.59 30.40
C VAL A 34 47.97 4.15 29.95
N LEU A 35 46.98 3.49 30.54
CA LEU A 35 46.50 2.19 30.07
C LEU A 35 45.21 2.42 29.29
N ARG A 36 45.31 2.41 27.97
CA ARG A 36 44.16 2.15 27.13
C ARG A 36 44.06 0.64 27.00
N LEU A 37 43.03 0.03 27.60
CA LEU A 37 42.61 -1.31 27.18
C LEU A 37 42.43 -1.21 25.66
N GLY A 38 43.21 -1.99 24.90
CA GLY A 38 43.24 -1.90 23.45
C GLY A 38 41.82 -1.91 22.91
N ASP A 39 41.58 -1.12 21.85
CA ASP A 39 40.29 -1.03 21.18
C ASP A 39 39.62 -2.40 21.21
N LEU A 40 38.41 -2.48 21.76
CA LEU A 40 37.53 -3.62 21.50
C LEU A 40 37.46 -3.70 19.98
N GLY A 41 38.25 -4.59 19.38
CA GLY A 41 38.51 -4.59 17.95
C GLY A 41 37.21 -4.56 17.18
N GLN A 42 37.23 -4.00 15.96
CA GLN A 42 36.02 -3.96 15.14
C GLN A 42 35.33 -5.33 15.15
N PRO A 43 33.99 -5.37 15.35
CA PRO A 43 33.28 -6.63 15.44
C PRO A 43 33.64 -7.49 14.23
N SER A 44 34.22 -8.67 14.50
CA SER A 44 34.72 -9.54 13.45
C SER A 44 33.62 -9.92 12.46
N GLU A 45 34.00 -10.27 11.23
CA GLU A 45 33.11 -10.83 10.19
C GLU A 45 32.19 -11.97 10.73
N ALA A 46 32.64 -12.67 11.78
CA ALA A 46 31.88 -13.73 12.45
C ALA A 46 30.60 -13.21 13.15
N PHE A 47 30.56 -11.95 13.61
CA PHE A 47 29.35 -11.32 14.15
C PHE A 47 28.35 -10.96 13.05
N TRP A 48 28.83 -10.69 11.83
CA TRP A 48 27.99 -10.29 10.70
C TRP A 48 27.19 -11.45 10.13
N GLN A 49 27.77 -12.65 10.07
CA GLN A 49 27.12 -13.84 9.48
C GLN A 49 25.74 -14.18 10.09
N PRO A 50 25.58 -14.27 11.43
CA PRO A 50 24.27 -14.52 12.04
C PRO A 50 23.25 -13.41 11.73
N ILE A 51 23.68 -12.15 11.75
CA ILE A 51 22.82 -10.99 11.46
C ILE A 51 22.36 -11.02 10.01
N ASN A 52 23.28 -11.25 9.07
CA ASN A 52 22.97 -11.37 7.66
C ASN A 52 22.02 -12.54 7.38
N ASN A 53 22.23 -13.69 8.03
CA ASN A 53 21.34 -14.85 7.89
C ASN A 53 19.93 -14.57 8.43
N ALA A 54 19.82 -13.99 9.63
CA ALA A 54 18.53 -13.60 10.21
C ALA A 54 17.82 -12.56 9.32
N THR A 55 18.56 -11.57 8.80
CA THR A 55 18.03 -10.53 7.91
C THR A 55 17.52 -11.12 6.60
N ARG A 56 18.28 -12.00 5.95
CA ARG A 56 17.86 -12.70 4.73
C ARG A 56 16.62 -13.56 4.97
N LEU A 57 16.53 -14.27 6.09
CA LEU A 57 15.35 -15.05 6.46
C LEU A 57 14.11 -14.16 6.64
N ALA A 58 14.26 -13.02 7.33
CA ALA A 58 13.19 -12.06 7.54
C ALA A 58 12.72 -11.44 6.20
N LEU A 59 13.64 -11.01 5.35
CA LEU A 59 13.33 -10.46 4.02
C LEU A 59 12.63 -11.49 3.12
N ASN A 60 13.10 -12.74 3.13
CA ASN A 60 12.45 -13.82 2.37
C ASN A 60 11.03 -14.11 2.87
N LYS A 61 10.82 -14.10 4.20
CA LYS A 61 9.46 -14.21 4.78
C LYS A 61 8.58 -13.04 4.35
N LEU A 62 9.10 -11.82 4.43
CA LEU A 62 8.38 -10.61 4.02
C LEU A 62 7.95 -10.69 2.54
N VAL A 63 8.85 -11.05 1.63
CA VAL A 63 8.53 -11.19 0.20
C VAL A 63 7.47 -12.27 -0.03
N ARG A 64 7.55 -13.42 0.66
CA ARG A 64 6.54 -14.49 0.54
C ARG A 64 5.17 -14.01 1.03
N MET A 65 5.10 -13.33 2.17
CA MET A 65 3.86 -12.80 2.71
C MET A 65 3.24 -11.76 1.77
N ARG A 66 4.05 -10.82 1.25
CA ARG A 66 3.60 -9.81 0.27
C ARG A 66 3.05 -10.42 -1.01
N LYS A 67 3.67 -11.48 -1.53
CA LYS A 67 3.15 -12.20 -2.71
C LYS A 67 1.82 -12.89 -2.44
N ALA A 68 1.68 -13.53 -1.28
CA ALA A 68 0.44 -14.21 -0.91
C ALA A 68 -0.71 -13.20 -0.70
N GLU A 69 -0.44 -12.09 -0.02
CA GLU A 69 -1.36 -10.97 0.16
C GLU A 69 -1.79 -10.39 -1.20
N GLY A 70 -0.84 -10.07 -2.07
CA GLY A 70 -1.13 -9.53 -3.40
C GLY A 70 -1.99 -10.47 -4.25
N PHE A 71 -1.75 -11.78 -4.18
CA PHE A 71 -2.58 -12.77 -4.88
C PHE A 71 -4.02 -12.82 -4.32
N SER A 72 -4.18 -12.70 -3.00
CA SER A 72 -5.50 -12.64 -2.36
C SER A 72 -6.28 -11.40 -2.80
N ILE A 73 -5.65 -10.22 -2.74
CA ILE A 73 -6.24 -8.94 -3.17
C ILE A 73 -6.62 -9.00 -4.65
N TYR A 74 -5.74 -9.53 -5.50
CA TYR A 74 -5.99 -9.69 -6.93
C TYR A 74 -7.24 -10.53 -7.21
N ASN A 75 -7.42 -11.65 -6.52
CA ASN A 75 -8.59 -12.51 -6.68
C ASN A 75 -9.87 -11.83 -6.17
N ASP A 76 -9.78 -11.15 -5.05
CA ASP A 76 -10.90 -10.40 -4.46
C ASP A 76 -11.39 -9.29 -5.40
N ILE A 77 -10.47 -8.47 -5.94
CA ILE A 77 -10.80 -7.43 -6.93
C ILE A 77 -11.45 -8.07 -8.18
N ASN A 78 -10.90 -9.16 -8.71
CA ASN A 78 -11.49 -9.84 -9.87
C ASN A 78 -12.91 -10.34 -9.61
N ASN A 79 -13.17 -10.89 -8.42
CA ASN A 79 -14.50 -11.35 -8.03
C ASN A 79 -15.49 -10.18 -7.96
N LYS A 80 -15.08 -9.05 -7.38
CA LYS A 80 -15.89 -7.81 -7.33
C LYS A 80 -16.20 -7.28 -8.72
N LEU A 81 -15.21 -7.23 -9.63
CA LEU A 81 -15.41 -6.80 -11.02
C LEU A 81 -16.37 -7.73 -11.77
N ALA A 82 -16.24 -9.05 -11.59
CA ALA A 82 -17.15 -10.02 -12.19
C ALA A 82 -18.58 -9.87 -11.67
N GLN A 83 -18.75 -9.64 -10.36
CA GLN A 83 -20.05 -9.36 -9.76
C GLN A 83 -20.66 -8.06 -10.29
N ALA A 84 -19.87 -7.00 -10.40
CA ALA A 84 -20.30 -5.73 -10.98
C ALA A 84 -20.80 -5.93 -12.43
N GLY A 85 -20.07 -6.68 -13.26
CA GLY A 85 -20.51 -7.02 -14.62
C GLY A 85 -21.85 -7.78 -14.69
N LYS A 86 -22.08 -8.73 -13.77
CA LYS A 86 -23.37 -9.44 -13.64
C LYS A 86 -24.49 -8.46 -13.26
N LEU A 87 -24.24 -7.56 -12.32
CA LEU A 87 -25.20 -6.54 -11.89
C LEU A 87 -25.50 -5.53 -13.02
N THR A 88 -24.50 -5.10 -13.79
CA THR A 88 -24.69 -4.26 -14.99
C THR A 88 -25.58 -4.93 -16.03
N THR A 89 -25.43 -6.25 -16.20
CA THR A 89 -26.31 -7.04 -17.08
C THR A 89 -27.75 -7.08 -16.55
N ALA A 90 -27.92 -7.25 -15.24
CA ALA A 90 -29.24 -7.20 -14.59
C ALA A 90 -29.92 -5.83 -14.74
N ILE A 91 -29.15 -4.73 -14.61
CA ILE A 91 -29.64 -3.36 -14.86
C ILE A 91 -30.13 -3.22 -16.30
N SER A 92 -29.35 -3.68 -17.28
CA SER A 92 -29.72 -3.61 -18.70
C SER A 92 -31.02 -4.38 -19.00
N LYS A 93 -31.17 -5.59 -18.45
CA LYS A 93 -32.42 -6.37 -18.57
C LYS A 93 -33.60 -5.67 -17.89
N ARG A 94 -33.40 -5.13 -16.69
CA ARG A 94 -34.46 -4.43 -15.95
C ARG A 94 -34.90 -3.16 -16.69
N ARG A 95 -33.96 -2.40 -17.26
CA ARG A 95 -34.25 -1.23 -18.09
C ARG A 95 -35.18 -1.60 -19.24
N GLN A 96 -34.92 -2.67 -19.97
CA GLN A 96 -35.80 -3.12 -21.07
C GLN A 96 -37.24 -3.33 -20.60
N ILE A 97 -37.43 -4.01 -19.47
CA ILE A 97 -38.75 -4.27 -18.90
C ILE A 97 -39.45 -2.96 -18.52
N VAL A 98 -38.77 -2.07 -17.78
CA VAL A 98 -39.34 -0.77 -17.35
C VAL A 98 -39.72 0.09 -18.55
N PHE A 99 -38.88 0.11 -19.59
CA PHE A 99 -39.13 0.89 -20.80
C PHE A 99 -40.31 0.31 -21.61
N GLN A 100 -40.44 -1.01 -21.70
CA GLN A 100 -41.60 -1.65 -22.33
C GLN A 100 -42.89 -1.35 -21.57
N GLU A 101 -42.88 -1.45 -20.25
CA GLU A 101 -44.03 -1.11 -19.40
C GLU A 101 -44.47 0.35 -19.57
N LYS A 102 -43.51 1.28 -19.64
CA LYS A 102 -43.78 2.71 -19.86
C LYS A 102 -44.26 2.99 -21.28
N ARG A 103 -43.66 2.37 -22.30
CA ARG A 103 -44.07 2.56 -23.70
C ARG A 103 -45.53 2.14 -23.95
N ARG A 104 -46.02 1.12 -23.24
CA ARG A 104 -47.43 0.67 -23.35
C ARG A 104 -48.42 1.64 -22.73
N LYS A 105 -47.98 2.52 -21.82
CA LYS A 105 -48.85 3.42 -21.04
C LYS A 105 -48.80 4.87 -21.50
N LEU A 106 -47.68 5.30 -22.07
CA LEU A 106 -47.44 6.69 -22.46
C LEU A 106 -47.84 6.93 -23.92
N THR A 107 -48.34 8.13 -24.18
CA THR A 107 -48.53 8.65 -25.55
C THR A 107 -47.20 8.85 -26.27
N SER A 108 -47.25 9.18 -27.56
CA SER A 108 -46.04 9.41 -28.37
C SER A 108 -45.21 10.60 -27.88
N GLU A 109 -45.84 11.75 -27.58
CA GLU A 109 -45.14 12.90 -26.97
C GLU A 109 -44.54 12.55 -25.61
N GLU A 110 -45.33 11.97 -24.70
CA GLU A 110 -44.86 11.64 -23.34
C GLU A 110 -43.69 10.66 -23.36
N TRP A 111 -43.71 9.69 -24.28
CA TRP A 111 -42.62 8.75 -24.47
C TRP A 111 -41.32 9.41 -24.92
N ARG A 112 -41.41 10.39 -25.84
CA ARG A 112 -40.22 11.14 -26.30
C ARG A 112 -39.60 11.93 -25.15
N CYS A 113 -40.42 12.61 -24.35
CA CYS A 113 -39.96 13.31 -23.15
C CYS A 113 -39.35 12.33 -22.13
N PHE A 114 -39.98 11.17 -21.93
CA PHE A 114 -39.47 10.15 -21.00
C PHE A 114 -38.08 9.64 -21.40
N ILE A 115 -37.86 9.24 -22.66
CA ILE A 115 -36.56 8.70 -23.10
C ILE A 115 -35.44 9.73 -22.90
N LYS A 116 -35.69 10.99 -23.27
CA LYS A 116 -34.67 12.05 -23.30
C LYS A 116 -33.88 12.14 -22.00
N ASP A 117 -34.57 12.00 -20.87
CA ASP A 117 -33.97 12.17 -19.54
C ASP A 117 -33.72 10.85 -18.81
N ARG A 118 -34.27 9.73 -19.31
CA ARG A 118 -34.26 8.44 -18.60
C ARG A 118 -33.45 7.34 -19.28
N ASP A 119 -33.00 7.54 -20.52
CA ASP A 119 -32.17 6.52 -21.17
C ASP A 119 -30.78 6.45 -20.54
N ILE A 120 -30.37 5.20 -20.27
CA ILE A 120 -29.12 4.83 -19.59
C ILE A 120 -28.22 3.93 -20.45
N ASN A 121 -28.58 3.73 -21.73
CA ASN A 121 -27.85 2.80 -22.60
C ASN A 121 -26.37 3.19 -22.79
N GLU A 122 -26.11 4.49 -22.89
CA GLU A 122 -24.76 5.01 -23.02
C GLU A 122 -23.95 4.72 -21.75
N GLU A 123 -24.49 5.04 -20.57
CA GLU A 123 -23.83 4.81 -19.29
C GLU A 123 -23.60 3.32 -19.02
N VAL A 124 -24.54 2.45 -19.40
CA VAL A 124 -24.35 1.00 -19.31
C VAL A 124 -23.21 0.53 -20.22
N THR A 125 -23.10 1.10 -21.42
CA THR A 125 -22.04 0.77 -22.38
C THR A 125 -20.68 1.24 -21.87
N ARG A 126 -20.60 2.48 -21.40
CA ARG A 126 -19.39 3.05 -20.78
C ARG A 126 -18.97 2.28 -19.53
N LEU A 127 -19.90 1.95 -18.64
CA LEU A 127 -19.63 1.14 -17.45
C LEU A 127 -19.02 -0.22 -17.82
N ARG A 128 -19.56 -0.90 -18.84
CA ARG A 128 -18.98 -2.17 -19.35
C ARG A 128 -17.57 -1.98 -19.92
N PHE A 129 -17.36 -0.91 -20.67
CA PHE A 129 -16.05 -0.56 -21.20
C PHE A 129 -15.04 -0.33 -20.07
N HIS A 130 -15.38 0.46 -19.06
CA HIS A 130 -14.51 0.72 -17.92
C HIS A 130 -14.25 -0.55 -17.10
N LEU A 131 -15.23 -1.43 -16.89
CA LEU A 131 -15.01 -2.73 -16.21
C LEU A 131 -14.02 -3.60 -16.98
N HIS A 132 -14.13 -3.65 -18.31
CA HIS A 132 -13.21 -4.38 -19.16
C HIS A 132 -11.80 -3.78 -19.11
N SER A 133 -11.70 -2.45 -19.23
CA SER A 133 -10.44 -1.71 -19.15
C SER A 133 -9.76 -1.89 -17.79
N PHE A 134 -10.52 -1.85 -16.70
CA PHE A 134 -10.02 -2.13 -15.35
C PHE A 134 -9.39 -3.51 -15.29
N LYS A 135 -10.12 -4.54 -15.75
CA LYS A 135 -9.61 -5.92 -15.74
C LYS A 135 -8.32 -6.04 -16.56
N LYS A 136 -8.29 -5.48 -17.77
CA LYS A 136 -7.10 -5.46 -18.63
C LYS A 136 -5.91 -4.79 -17.94
N GLN A 137 -6.15 -3.68 -17.25
CA GLN A 137 -5.11 -2.94 -16.54
C GLN A 137 -4.58 -3.72 -15.33
N LEU A 138 -5.45 -4.40 -14.59
CA LEU A 138 -5.08 -5.24 -13.45
C LEU A 138 -4.16 -6.41 -13.82
N HIS A 139 -4.21 -6.87 -15.08
CA HIS A 139 -3.34 -7.94 -15.58
C HIS A 139 -1.95 -7.47 -16.03
N LYS A 140 -1.71 -6.16 -16.13
CA LYS A 140 -0.39 -5.64 -16.53
C LYS A 140 0.60 -5.74 -15.36
N SER A 141 1.86 -5.96 -15.70
CA SER A 141 2.97 -5.89 -14.75
C SER A 141 3.42 -4.44 -14.55
N GLY A 142 3.72 -4.05 -13.30
CA GLY A 142 4.21 -2.72 -12.97
C GLY A 142 3.28 -1.93 -12.05
N ALA A 143 3.60 -0.65 -11.84
CA ALA A 143 2.81 0.25 -11.00
C ALA A 143 1.55 0.70 -11.75
N VAL A 144 0.41 0.10 -11.42
CA VAL A 144 -0.88 0.37 -12.09
C VAL A 144 -1.89 1.11 -11.20
N GLY A 145 -1.54 1.42 -9.94
CA GLY A 145 -2.46 1.97 -8.94
C GLY A 145 -3.20 3.24 -9.38
N LYS A 146 -2.47 4.26 -9.84
CA LYS A 146 -3.05 5.53 -10.31
C LYS A 146 -4.02 5.36 -11.48
N GLU A 147 -3.67 4.51 -12.44
CA GLU A 147 -4.52 4.23 -13.60
C GLU A 147 -5.79 3.46 -13.18
N LEU A 148 -5.67 2.53 -12.23
CA LEU A 148 -6.82 1.82 -11.67
C LEU A 148 -7.73 2.74 -10.83
N ASP A 149 -7.18 3.70 -10.08
CA ASP A 149 -8.01 4.69 -9.36
C ASP A 149 -8.76 5.59 -10.35
N PHE A 150 -8.12 6.05 -11.43
CA PHE A 150 -8.80 6.81 -12.49
C PHE A 150 -9.97 6.02 -13.09
N ILE A 151 -9.76 4.73 -13.44
CA ILE A 151 -10.84 3.89 -13.98
C ILE A 151 -11.94 3.69 -12.93
N SER A 152 -11.60 3.58 -11.64
CA SER A 152 -12.58 3.47 -10.55
C SER A 152 -13.46 4.71 -10.43
N GLN A 153 -12.88 5.89 -10.60
CA GLN A 153 -13.64 7.15 -10.60
C GLN A 153 -14.63 7.21 -11.78
N GLU A 154 -14.21 6.80 -12.98
CA GLU A 154 -15.10 6.74 -14.13
C GLU A 154 -16.23 5.70 -13.93
N LEU A 155 -15.93 4.52 -13.36
CA LEU A 155 -16.96 3.55 -12.96
C LEU A 155 -17.98 4.17 -11.98
N GLN A 156 -17.51 4.96 -11.02
CA GLN A 156 -18.35 5.61 -10.02
C GLN A 156 -19.22 6.72 -10.63
N ARG A 157 -18.70 7.46 -11.61
CA ARG A 157 -19.46 8.44 -12.39
C ARG A 157 -20.60 7.77 -13.15
N GLU A 158 -20.31 6.71 -13.91
CA GLU A 158 -21.32 6.04 -14.73
C GLU A 158 -22.43 5.40 -13.86
N ILE A 159 -22.08 4.76 -12.74
CA ILE A 159 -23.08 4.15 -11.86
C ILE A 159 -23.96 5.18 -11.13
N ASN A 160 -23.40 6.36 -10.82
CA ASN A 160 -24.18 7.48 -10.26
C ASN A 160 -25.24 7.96 -11.26
N THR A 161 -24.85 8.18 -12.51
CA THR A 161 -25.75 8.63 -13.56
C THR A 161 -26.86 7.61 -13.83
N ILE A 162 -26.53 6.30 -13.88
CA ILE A 162 -27.53 5.24 -14.01
C ILE A 162 -28.56 5.30 -12.88
N GLY A 163 -28.09 5.46 -11.64
CA GLY A 163 -28.96 5.53 -10.46
C GLY A 163 -29.90 6.74 -10.47
N ALA A 164 -29.42 7.89 -10.96
CA ALA A 164 -30.22 9.11 -11.05
C ALA A 164 -31.26 9.05 -12.19
N LYS A 165 -30.86 8.50 -13.35
CA LYS A 165 -31.73 8.42 -14.54
C LYS A 165 -32.81 7.35 -14.41
N LEU A 166 -32.53 6.19 -13.82
CA LEU A 166 -33.50 5.08 -13.72
C LEU A 166 -33.84 4.70 -12.26
N PRO A 167 -34.73 5.45 -11.58
CA PRO A 167 -35.17 5.16 -10.22
C PRO A 167 -36.15 3.98 -10.19
N ASP A 168 -35.63 2.76 -10.29
CA ASP A 168 -36.36 1.51 -10.10
C ASP A 168 -35.73 0.72 -8.94
N LYS A 169 -36.56 0.16 -8.06
CA LYS A 169 -36.09 -0.54 -6.83
C LYS A 169 -35.01 -1.60 -7.12
N LYS A 170 -35.16 -2.38 -8.20
CA LYS A 170 -34.17 -3.43 -8.55
C LYS A 170 -32.88 -2.80 -9.09
N VAL A 171 -32.99 -1.72 -9.87
CA VAL A 171 -31.85 -0.97 -10.38
C VAL A 171 -31.08 -0.31 -9.24
N THR A 172 -31.78 0.38 -8.32
CA THR A 172 -31.19 1.02 -7.14
C THR A 172 -30.41 0.03 -6.29
N HIS A 173 -30.96 -1.17 -6.06
CA HIS A 173 -30.24 -2.23 -5.33
C HIS A 173 -28.94 -2.65 -6.03
N CYS A 174 -28.97 -2.80 -7.35
CA CYS A 174 -27.77 -3.11 -8.14
C CYS A 174 -26.75 -1.97 -8.09
N VAL A 175 -27.21 -0.73 -8.20
CA VAL A 175 -26.40 0.49 -8.11
C VAL A 175 -25.65 0.56 -6.78
N ILE A 176 -26.33 0.34 -5.65
CA ILE A 176 -25.71 0.37 -4.32
C ILE A 176 -24.63 -0.71 -4.20
N LYS A 177 -24.91 -1.93 -4.67
CA LYS A 177 -23.94 -3.03 -4.64
C LYS A 177 -22.69 -2.75 -5.49
N ILE A 178 -22.89 -2.21 -6.69
CA ILE A 178 -21.78 -1.82 -7.57
C ILE A 178 -20.95 -0.71 -6.92
N LYS A 179 -21.60 0.34 -6.38
CA LYS A 179 -20.92 1.43 -5.67
C LYS A 179 -20.06 0.94 -4.51
N SER A 180 -20.63 0.08 -3.66
CA SER A 180 -19.91 -0.50 -2.53
C SER A 180 -18.70 -1.33 -2.99
N SER A 181 -18.85 -2.09 -4.08
CA SER A 181 -17.73 -2.87 -4.65
C SER A 181 -16.62 -1.96 -5.19
N ILE A 182 -16.99 -0.86 -5.87
CA ILE A 182 -16.02 0.13 -6.39
C ILE A 182 -15.28 0.80 -5.23
N GLU A 183 -15.98 1.21 -4.18
CA GLU A 183 -15.36 1.89 -3.04
C GLU A 183 -14.36 0.97 -2.33
N GLN A 184 -14.75 -0.28 -2.07
CA GLN A 184 -13.83 -1.28 -1.51
C GLN A 184 -12.60 -1.50 -2.39
N ILE A 185 -12.75 -1.49 -3.72
CA ILE A 185 -11.61 -1.59 -4.63
C ILE A 185 -10.69 -0.37 -4.47
N ARG A 186 -11.25 0.84 -4.40
CA ARG A 186 -10.47 2.08 -4.25
C ARG A 186 -9.71 2.12 -2.93
N GLU A 187 -10.34 1.71 -1.83
CA GLU A 187 -9.68 1.56 -0.53
C GLU A 187 -8.48 0.60 -0.63
N GLN A 188 -8.64 -0.55 -1.30
CA GLN A 188 -7.53 -1.49 -1.51
C GLN A 188 -6.40 -0.88 -2.34
N LEU A 189 -6.72 -0.13 -3.40
CA LEU A 189 -5.72 0.52 -4.23
C LEU A 189 -4.89 1.54 -3.45
N GLN A 190 -5.53 2.34 -2.60
CA GLN A 190 -4.85 3.35 -1.76
C GLN A 190 -4.01 2.69 -0.65
N ASN A 191 -4.46 1.57 -0.09
CA ASN A 191 -3.71 0.85 0.95
C ASN A 191 -2.49 0.09 0.44
N THR A 192 -2.37 -0.07 -0.89
CA THR A 192 -1.23 -0.76 -1.54
C THR A 192 -0.13 0.15 -2.08
N GLU A 193 -0.29 1.48 -2.00
CA GLU A 193 0.79 2.46 -2.23
C GLU A 193 1.69 2.60 -0.98
#